data_AF-A0A7S2Y8W9-F1
#
_entry.id   AF-A0A7S2Y8W9-F1
#
_cell.length_a   1.000
_cell.length_b   1.000
_cell.length_c   1.000
_cell.angle_alpha   90.00
_cell.angle_beta   90.00
_cell.angle_gamma   90.00
#
_symmetry.space_group_name_H-M   'P 1'
#
loop_
_entity.id
_entity.type
_entity.pdbx_description
1 polymer ?
#
loop_
_entity_poly.entity_id
_entity_poly.type
_entity_poly.pdbx_seq_one_letter_code
_entity_poly.pdbx_strand_id
1 'polypeptide(L)'
;HVVVDTSVVQNLESTADGPALQCNEDPPAEEVVLGNFNTRQHGLQGQIVALSDRVLEIRNMMYDGQGPDAYFWADTRSRPSDFGFRLLDAAPTNECGLRRLPRANGETYRVEFPEGQTLNDIAGG
;
A
#
# COMPACT_ATOMS: atom_id res chain seq x y z
N HIS A 1 4.24 9.08 -8.63
CA HIS A 1 3.91 8.33 -7.39
C HIS A 1 2.41 8.04 -7.32
N VAL A 2 2.05 6.85 -6.85
CA VAL A 2 0.69 6.46 -6.45
C VAL A 2 0.63 6.57 -4.93
N VAL A 3 -0.22 7.46 -4.42
CA VAL A 3 -0.38 7.65 -2.97
C VAL A 3 -1.49 6.74 -2.48
N VAL A 4 -1.14 5.87 -1.53
CA VAL A 4 -2.05 5.04 -0.75
C VAL A 4 -2.43 5.86 0.47
N ASP A 5 -3.66 6.36 0.48
CA ASP A 5 -4.19 7.16 1.59
C ASP A 5 -4.53 6.23 2.76
N THR A 6 -3.79 6.35 3.85
CA THR A 6 -3.91 5.50 5.05
C THR A 6 -4.48 6.26 6.24
N SER A 7 -5.16 7.38 5.98
CA SER A 7 -5.71 8.27 7.01
C SER A 7 -6.72 7.57 7.94
N VAL A 8 -7.33 6.49 7.48
CA VAL A 8 -8.37 5.72 8.21
C VAL A 8 -7.82 4.61 9.11
N VAL A 9 -6.50 4.39 9.13
CA VAL A 9 -5.87 3.20 9.74
C VAL A 9 -5.53 3.39 11.21
N GLN A 10 -5.94 4.51 11.79
CA GLN A 10 -5.80 4.73 13.23
C GLN A 10 -6.51 3.57 13.95
N ASN A 11 -5.78 2.83 14.79
CA ASN A 11 -6.22 1.69 15.60
C ASN A 11 -6.07 0.27 15.03
N LEU A 12 -5.32 0.02 13.95
CA LEU A 12 -4.80 -1.34 13.72
C LEU A 12 -3.74 -1.64 14.78
N GLU A 13 -4.03 -2.58 15.67
CA GLU A 13 -3.06 -3.02 16.67
C GLU A 13 -1.83 -3.56 15.92
N SER A 14 -0.68 -2.90 16.14
CA SER A 14 0.58 -3.35 15.57
C SER A 14 0.88 -4.73 16.12
N THR A 15 0.70 -5.77 15.31
CA THR A 15 1.28 -7.09 15.57
C THR A 15 2.76 -7.08 15.15
N ALA A 16 3.47 -6.00 15.52
CA ALA A 16 4.84 -5.69 15.13
C ALA A 16 5.87 -6.71 15.65
N ASP A 17 5.44 -7.68 16.47
CA ASP A 17 6.23 -8.81 16.98
C ASP A 17 6.07 -10.10 16.14
N GLY A 18 5.14 -10.11 15.17
CA GLY A 18 5.07 -11.17 14.16
C GLY A 18 6.13 -10.96 13.07
N PRO A 19 6.59 -12.03 12.37
CA PRO A 19 7.37 -11.84 11.16
C PRO A 19 6.57 -10.91 10.25
N ALA A 20 7.22 -9.87 9.71
CA ALA A 20 6.61 -9.03 8.71
C ALA A 20 5.98 -9.96 7.67
N LEU A 21 4.65 -9.89 7.50
CA LEU A 21 3.99 -10.67 6.46
C LEU A 21 4.67 -10.22 5.17
N GLN A 22 5.55 -11.05 4.64
CA GLN A 22 6.15 -10.73 3.36
C GLN A 22 5.00 -10.69 2.37
N CYS A 23 5.01 -9.75 1.43
CA CYS A 23 3.95 -9.55 0.43
C CYS A 23 3.52 -10.84 -0.34
N ASN A 24 4.30 -11.92 -0.25
CA ASN A 24 4.10 -13.25 -0.82
C ASN A 24 3.47 -14.29 0.14
N GLU A 25 3.26 -13.96 1.41
CA GLU A 25 2.60 -14.83 2.40
C GLU A 25 1.07 -14.85 2.22
N ASP A 26 0.40 -15.89 2.70
CA ASP A 26 -1.06 -15.98 2.68
C ASP A 26 -1.66 -14.82 3.52
N PRO A 27 -2.73 -14.15 3.05
CA PRO A 27 -3.29 -13.03 3.78
C PRO A 27 -3.91 -13.55 5.09
N PRO A 28 -3.79 -12.81 6.20
CA PRO A 28 -4.39 -13.21 7.46
C PRO A 28 -5.92 -13.21 7.35
N ALA A 29 -6.56 -13.93 8.28
CA ALA A 29 -8.01 -14.09 8.29
C ALA A 29 -8.77 -12.78 8.59
N GLU A 30 -8.11 -11.80 9.22
CA GLU A 30 -8.69 -10.47 9.48
C GLU A 30 -8.11 -9.45 8.51
N GLU A 31 -9.01 -8.83 7.74
CA GLU A 31 -8.70 -7.74 6.83
C GLU A 31 -9.54 -6.51 7.18
N VAL A 32 -8.95 -5.32 7.06
CA VAL A 32 -9.65 -4.06 7.30
C VAL A 32 -9.72 -3.25 6.02
N VAL A 33 -10.93 -3.01 5.52
CA VAL A 33 -11.13 -2.20 4.31
C VAL A 33 -10.88 -0.73 4.65
N LEU A 34 -9.86 -0.15 4.03
CA LEU A 34 -9.46 1.24 4.24
C LEU A 34 -10.24 2.20 3.32
N GLY A 35 -10.74 1.70 2.19
CA GLY A 35 -11.54 2.46 1.25
C GLY A 35 -10.99 2.36 -0.16
N ASN A 36 -11.10 3.45 -0.93
CA ASN A 36 -10.71 3.49 -2.33
C ASN A 36 -9.76 4.66 -2.60
N PHE A 37 -8.97 4.58 -3.67
CA PHE A 37 -8.16 5.71 -4.09
C PHE A 37 -9.02 6.95 -4.34
N ASN A 38 -8.64 8.07 -3.72
CA ASN A 38 -9.39 9.33 -3.77
C ASN A 38 -9.10 10.18 -5.03
N THR A 39 -8.15 9.79 -5.88
CA THR A 39 -7.76 10.54 -7.09
C THR A 39 -7.94 9.70 -8.35
N ARG A 40 -8.53 10.29 -9.39
CA ARG A 40 -8.66 9.68 -10.73
C ARG A 40 -7.53 10.08 -11.68
N GLN A 41 -6.49 10.78 -11.18
CA GLN A 41 -5.34 11.12 -12.01
C GLN A 41 -4.70 9.84 -12.54
N HIS A 42 -4.34 9.84 -13.84
CA HIS A 42 -3.76 8.68 -14.51
C HIS A 42 -4.63 7.41 -14.46
N GLY A 43 -5.96 7.58 -14.34
CA GLY A 43 -6.90 6.46 -14.25
C GLY A 43 -6.76 5.64 -12.96
N LEU A 44 -6.09 6.19 -11.92
CA LEU A 44 -5.88 5.49 -10.66
C LEU A 44 -7.22 5.14 -10.00
N GLN A 45 -7.45 3.84 -9.80
CA GLN A 45 -8.59 3.29 -9.06
C GLN A 45 -8.17 2.01 -8.36
N GLY A 46 -8.98 1.56 -7.39
CA GLY A 46 -8.70 0.38 -6.59
C GLY A 46 -9.27 0.50 -5.19
N GLN A 47 -9.45 -0.63 -4.52
CA GLN A 47 -9.80 -0.72 -3.11
C GLN A 47 -8.56 -1.04 -2.29
N ILE A 48 -8.34 -0.29 -1.22
CA ILE A 48 -7.23 -0.47 -0.29
C ILE A 48 -7.75 -1.25 0.91
N VAL A 49 -7.06 -2.33 1.25
CA VAL A 49 -7.36 -3.23 2.35
C VAL A 49 -6.08 -3.41 3.16
N ALA A 50 -6.15 -3.25 4.48
CA ALA A 50 -5.05 -3.64 5.36
C ALA A 50 -5.17 -5.11 5.70
N LEU A 51 -4.09 -5.84 5.43
CA LEU A 51 -3.91 -7.22 5.85
C LEU A 51 -3.20 -7.27 7.21
N SER A 52 -2.28 -6.34 7.46
CA SER A 52 -1.66 -6.13 8.77
C SER A 52 -1.27 -4.67 8.94
N ASP A 53 -0.62 -4.33 10.05
CA ASP A 53 -0.02 -3.00 10.25
C ASP A 53 1.18 -2.73 9.31
N ARG A 54 1.64 -3.74 8.56
CA ARG A 54 2.75 -3.61 7.58
C ARG A 54 2.38 -3.99 6.16
N VAL A 55 1.26 -4.65 5.91
CA VAL A 55 0.88 -5.11 4.57
C VAL A 55 -0.48 -4.56 4.18
N LEU A 56 -0.51 -3.96 3.00
CA LEU A 56 -1.74 -3.53 2.34
C LEU A 56 -1.95 -4.33 1.05
N GLU A 57 -3.21 -4.63 0.77
CA GLU A 57 -3.66 -5.19 -0.48
C GLU A 57 -4.51 -4.16 -1.23
N ILE A 58 -4.18 -3.95 -2.50
CA ILE A 58 -4.85 -3.01 -3.39
C ILE A 58 -5.55 -3.84 -4.45
N ARG A 59 -6.87 -4.01 -4.30
CA ARG A 59 -7.71 -4.86 -5.17
C ARG A 59 -8.27 -4.07 -6.34
N ASN A 60 -8.39 -4.74 -7.49
CA ASN A 60 -8.95 -4.18 -8.73
C ASN A 60 -8.26 -2.86 -9.13
N MET A 61 -6.93 -2.83 -9.06
CA MET A 61 -6.19 -1.61 -9.32
C MET A 61 -6.22 -1.26 -10.81
N MET A 62 -6.59 -0.02 -11.12
CA MET A 62 -6.46 0.55 -12.45
C MET A 62 -5.39 1.64 -12.43
N TYR A 63 -4.52 1.66 -13.41
CA TYR A 63 -3.49 2.69 -13.59
C TYR A 63 -2.99 2.70 -15.03
N ASP A 64 -2.99 3.85 -15.69
CA ASP A 64 -2.66 3.97 -17.12
C ASP A 64 -1.16 3.82 -17.44
N GLY A 65 -0.29 3.81 -16.43
CA GLY A 65 1.17 3.68 -16.60
C GLY A 65 1.87 4.95 -17.11
N GLN A 66 1.17 6.08 -17.25
CA GLN A 66 1.70 7.32 -17.83
C GLN A 66 2.43 8.21 -16.82
N GLY A 67 2.48 7.84 -15.55
CA GLY A 67 3.26 8.57 -14.56
C GLY A 67 4.76 8.28 -14.71
N PRO A 68 5.63 9.32 -14.73
CA PRO A 68 7.06 9.11 -14.61
C PRO A 68 7.35 8.50 -13.22
N ASP A 69 8.09 7.39 -13.21
CA ASP A 69 8.55 6.70 -11.99
C ASP A 69 7.51 6.61 -10.86
N ALA A 70 6.37 5.99 -11.15
CA ALA A 70 5.35 5.75 -10.13
C ALA A 70 5.77 4.61 -9.19
N TYR A 71 5.68 4.89 -7.89
CA TYR A 71 5.85 3.94 -6.79
C TYR A 71 4.65 4.05 -5.86
N PHE A 72 4.39 3.01 -5.08
CA PHE A 72 3.45 3.11 -3.97
C PHE A 72 4.06 3.91 -2.83
N TRP A 73 3.24 4.79 -2.27
CA TRP A 73 3.62 5.70 -1.20
C TRP A 73 2.51 5.74 -0.16
N ALA A 74 2.78 5.32 1.07
CA ALA A 74 1.83 5.45 2.17
C ALA A 74 1.94 6.85 2.78
N ASP A 75 0.81 7.53 2.90
CA ASP A 75 0.73 8.84 3.55
C ASP A 75 -0.67 9.06 4.12
N THR A 76 -0.77 9.85 5.18
CA THR A 76 -2.06 10.31 5.74
C THR A 76 -2.66 11.45 4.93
N ARG A 77 -1.87 12.07 4.03
CA ARG A 77 -2.33 13.10 3.11
C ARG A 77 -2.48 12.52 1.70
N SER A 78 -3.41 13.07 0.93
CA SER A 78 -3.65 12.67 -0.46
C SER A 78 -2.52 13.05 -1.45
N ARG A 79 -1.37 13.53 -0.94
CA ARG A 79 -0.15 13.89 -1.70
C ARG A 79 1.05 13.45 -0.86
N PRO A 80 2.15 12.97 -1.49
CA PRO A 80 3.31 12.54 -0.75
C PRO A 80 3.89 13.71 0.05
N SER A 81 4.19 13.46 1.32
CA SER A 81 4.82 14.36 2.27
C SER A 81 6.10 13.74 2.82
N ASP A 82 6.92 14.54 3.52
CA ASP A 82 8.14 14.06 4.17
C ASP A 82 7.89 13.03 5.29
N PHE A 83 6.62 12.86 5.71
CA PHE A 83 6.20 11.89 6.73
C PHE A 83 5.69 10.57 6.16
N GLY A 84 5.58 10.45 4.83
CA GLY A 84 5.15 9.22 4.20
C GLY A 84 6.29 8.23 3.94
N PHE A 85 5.93 7.00 3.59
CA PHE A 85 6.89 5.93 3.29
C PHE A 85 6.70 5.37 1.90
N ARG A 86 7.81 5.09 1.23
CA ARG A 86 7.81 4.31 0.00
C ARG A 86 7.59 2.85 0.35
N LEU A 87 6.57 2.24 -0.26
CA LEU A 87 6.22 0.85 -0.01
C LEU A 87 6.97 -0.08 -0.98
N LEU A 88 7.29 -1.28 -0.50
CA LEU A 88 7.71 -2.41 -1.31
C LEU A 88 6.48 -2.99 -2.02
N ASP A 89 6.61 -3.44 -3.27
CA ASP A 89 5.55 -4.12 -4.00
C ASP A 89 5.96 -5.54 -4.37
N ALA A 90 5.02 -6.48 -4.31
CA ALA A 90 5.26 -7.88 -4.69
C ALA A 90 5.06 -8.15 -6.18
N ALA A 91 4.29 -7.32 -6.86
CA ALA A 91 3.76 -7.65 -8.18
C ALA A 91 4.73 -7.21 -9.31
N PRO A 92 4.78 -7.96 -10.42
CA PRO A 92 4.13 -9.25 -10.68
C PRO A 92 4.97 -10.46 -10.23
N THR A 93 6.09 -10.28 -9.55
CA THR A 93 7.08 -11.34 -9.31
C THR A 93 6.84 -12.18 -8.05
N ASN A 94 5.84 -11.83 -7.23
CA ASN A 94 5.61 -12.37 -5.89
C ASN A 94 6.87 -12.26 -4.99
N GLU A 95 7.69 -11.24 -5.21
CA GLU A 95 8.86 -10.93 -4.38
C GLU A 95 8.76 -9.47 -3.96
N CYS A 96 8.80 -9.13 -2.67
CA CYS A 96 8.76 -7.73 -2.25
C CYS A 96 10.00 -6.98 -2.74
N GLY A 97 9.80 -5.84 -3.40
CA GLY A 97 10.90 -4.99 -3.82
C GLY A 97 10.44 -3.58 -4.17
N LEU A 98 11.38 -2.64 -4.24
CA LEU A 98 11.09 -1.29 -4.71
C LEU A 98 11.06 -1.28 -6.24
N ARG A 99 9.87 -1.38 -6.86
CA ARG A 99 9.75 -1.42 -8.32
C ARG A 99 8.89 -0.30 -8.86
N ARG A 100 9.19 0.10 -10.10
CA ARG A 100 8.36 1.06 -10.83
C ARG A 100 7.04 0.38 -11.18
N LEU A 101 5.94 1.06 -10.90
CA LEU A 101 4.60 0.59 -11.19
C LEU A 101 4.38 0.50 -12.71
N PRO A 102 4.08 -0.70 -13.24
CA PRO A 102 3.59 -0.84 -14.60
C PRO A 102 2.13 -0.37 -14.68
N ARG A 103 1.59 -0.31 -15.91
CA ARG A 103 0.14 -0.16 -16.10
C ARG A 103 -0.61 -1.26 -15.34
N ALA A 104 -1.77 -0.95 -14.79
CA ALA A 104 -2.66 -1.90 -14.13
C ALA A 104 -4.07 -1.81 -14.72
N ASN A 105 -4.70 -2.95 -14.94
CA ASN A 105 -6.03 -3.13 -15.54
C ASN A 105 -6.88 -4.13 -14.74
N GLY A 106 -6.96 -3.94 -13.43
CA GLY A 106 -7.74 -4.78 -12.51
C GLY A 106 -6.89 -5.74 -11.66
N GLU A 107 -5.56 -5.69 -11.78
CA GLU A 107 -4.66 -6.50 -10.97
C GLU A 107 -4.74 -6.14 -9.47
N THR A 108 -4.49 -7.14 -8.63
CA THR A 108 -4.30 -6.95 -7.19
C THR A 108 -2.82 -6.77 -6.88
N TYR A 109 -2.48 -5.71 -6.15
CA TYR A 109 -1.12 -5.44 -5.70
C TYR A 109 -1.03 -5.61 -4.20
N ARG A 110 -0.04 -6.37 -3.72
CA ARG A 110 0.34 -6.37 -2.31
C ARG A 110 1.55 -5.49 -2.12
N VAL A 111 1.45 -4.62 -1.12
CA VAL A 111 2.48 -3.66 -0.78
C VAL A 111 2.80 -3.73 0.69
N GLU A 112 4.06 -3.54 1.03
CA GLU A 112 4.58 -3.70 2.38
C GLU A 112 5.38 -2.47 2.80
N PHE A 113 5.29 -2.11 4.08
CA PHE A 113 6.13 -1.08 4.68
C PHE A 113 7.58 -1.59 4.80
N PRO A 114 8.59 -0.71 4.63
CA PRO A 114 9.97 -1.11 4.85
C PRO A 114 10.21 -1.56 6.30
N GLU A 115 11.25 -2.36 6.52
CA GLU A 115 11.56 -2.90 7.85
C GLU A 115 11.57 -1.81 8.94
N GLY A 116 10.89 -2.11 10.05
CA GLY A 116 10.77 -1.19 11.19
C GLY A 116 9.65 -0.15 11.07
N GLN A 117 9.03 0.00 9.90
CA GLN A 117 7.91 0.93 9.69
C GLN A 117 6.57 0.20 9.66
N THR A 118 5.51 0.91 10.06
CA THR A 118 4.14 0.41 10.19
C THR A 118 3.13 1.51 9.84
N LEU A 119 1.87 1.13 9.73
CA LEU A 119 0.73 2.04 9.58
C LEU A 119 0.57 3.00 10.76
N ASN A 120 1.05 2.63 11.96
CA ASN A 120 1.03 3.51 13.12
C ASN A 120 2.10 4.63 13.00
N ASP A 121 3.22 4.38 12.33
CA ASP A 121 4.30 5.37 12.17
C ASP A 121 3.90 6.57 11.30
N ILE A 122 3.01 6.37 10.33
CA ILE A 122 2.46 7.46 9.48
C ILE A 122 1.27 8.17 10.12
N ALA A 123 0.52 7.50 10.99
CA ALA A 123 -0.69 8.05 11.60
C ALA A 123 -0.38 9.15 12.62
N GLY A 124 0.89 9.26 13.07
CA GLY A 124 1.30 10.08 14.20
C GLY A 124 0.77 9.45 15.48
N GLY A 125 1.63 8.74 16.20
CA GLY A 125 1.31 8.16 17.51
C GLY A 125 0.69 9.16 18.48
#